data_AF-A0A4Z2DSX2-F1
#
_entry.id   AF-A0A4Z2DSX2-F1
#
_cell.length_a   1.000
_cell.length_b   1.000
_cell.length_c   1.000
_cell.angle_alpha   90.00
_cell.angle_beta   90.00
_cell.angle_gamma   90.00
#
_symmetry.space_group_name_H-M   'P 1'
#
loop_
_entity.id
_entity.type
_entity.pdbx_description
1 polymer ?
#
loop_
_entity_poly.entity_id
_entity_poly.type
_entity_poly.pdbx_seq_one_letter_code
_entity_poly.pdbx_strand_id
1 'polypeptide(L)'
;MRTGTTSLKFALQLLCNQSCYHMYDVIYQYKESHIQKWINIFEMDEKGINIPKIYWNDIYNGCKFAVDYPTCVFYKELMNIYPNAKVILTIRDADSWIKSCRATTASDMVMTKHITFTENLIYHLRHLPSLPLLHDKMYTKMFGKHYDQMTDNQLKIAYQQWNQQIIDYVPKNRY
;
A
#
# COMPACT_ATOMS: atom_id res chain seq x y z
N MET A 1 -2.98 1.34 -4.73
CA MET A 1 -4.42 1.62 -4.94
C MET A 1 -4.61 2.55 -6.13
N ARG A 2 -5.67 2.38 -6.95
CA ARG A 2 -5.96 3.24 -8.11
C ARG A 2 -7.15 4.19 -7.87
N THR A 3 -7.10 4.89 -6.75
CA THR A 3 -8.15 5.80 -6.26
C THR A 3 -7.74 7.28 -6.31
N GLY A 4 -6.66 7.61 -7.03
CA GLY A 4 -6.14 8.98 -7.13
C GLY A 4 -5.05 9.33 -6.10
N THR A 5 -4.37 8.34 -5.54
CA THR A 5 -3.33 8.53 -4.50
C THR A 5 -2.18 9.44 -4.96
N THR A 6 -1.79 9.38 -6.24
CA THR A 6 -0.76 10.26 -6.80
C THR A 6 -1.23 11.72 -6.84
N SER A 7 -2.46 11.99 -7.27
CA SER A 7 -3.03 13.34 -7.23
C SER A 7 -3.16 13.85 -5.80
N LEU A 8 -3.58 13.00 -4.86
CA LEU A 8 -3.64 13.35 -3.45
C LEU A 8 -2.25 13.67 -2.88
N LYS A 9 -1.22 12.89 -3.21
CA LYS A 9 0.17 13.17 -2.84
C LYS A 9 0.55 14.60 -3.25
N PHE A 10 0.37 14.94 -4.53
CA PHE A 10 0.71 16.27 -5.04
C PHE A 10 -0.09 17.38 -4.38
N ALA A 11 -1.40 17.18 -4.16
CA ALA A 11 -2.24 18.16 -3.49
C ALA A 11 -1.76 18.44 -2.06
N LEU A 12 -1.43 17.39 -1.28
CA LEU A 12 -0.91 17.54 0.08
C LEU A 12 0.45 18.26 0.11
N GLN A 13 1.34 17.92 -0.82
CA GLN A 13 2.64 18.59 -0.94
C GLN A 13 2.49 20.07 -1.28
N LEU A 14 1.59 20.40 -2.22
CA LEU A 14 1.35 21.77 -2.67
C LEU A 14 0.68 22.61 -1.58
N LEU A 15 -0.39 22.11 -0.96
CA LEU A 15 -1.19 22.87 0.00
C LEU A 15 -0.49 23.06 1.34
N CYS A 16 0.29 22.06 1.78
CA CYS A 16 0.90 22.08 3.10
C CYS A 16 2.40 22.39 3.08
N ASN A 17 3.02 22.42 1.89
CA ASN A 17 4.47 22.59 1.73
C ASN A 17 5.28 21.61 2.59
N GLN A 18 4.92 20.32 2.54
CA GLN A 18 5.55 19.23 3.30
C GLN A 18 5.63 17.96 2.44
N SER A 19 6.54 17.04 2.77
CA SER A 19 6.72 15.78 2.03
C SER A 19 5.59 14.77 2.26
N CYS A 20 5.27 14.01 1.21
CA CYS A 20 4.27 12.96 1.23
C CYS A 20 4.84 11.65 0.65
N TYR A 21 4.83 10.60 1.47
CA TYR A 21 5.30 9.27 1.15
C TYR A 21 4.33 8.52 0.22
N HIS A 22 4.84 7.76 -0.75
CA HIS A 22 4.03 6.97 -1.70
C HIS A 22 4.82 5.77 -2.26
N MET A 23 4.13 4.71 -2.71
CA MET A 23 4.72 3.55 -3.42
C MET A 23 5.70 3.92 -4.54
N TYR A 24 5.47 5.04 -5.23
CA TYR A 24 6.37 5.49 -6.30
C TYR A 24 7.75 5.82 -5.74
N ASP A 25 7.83 6.45 -4.57
CA ASP A 25 9.10 6.77 -3.91
C ASP A 25 9.83 5.48 -3.54
N VAL A 26 9.10 4.45 -3.07
CA VAL A 26 9.66 3.12 -2.78
C VAL A 26 10.35 2.53 -4.01
N ILE A 27 9.67 2.52 -5.16
CA ILE A 27 10.17 1.86 -6.38
C ILE A 27 11.27 2.68 -7.08
N TYR A 28 11.16 4.01 -7.07
CA TYR A 28 12.00 4.86 -7.92
C TYR A 28 13.06 5.65 -7.16
N GLN A 29 12.86 5.92 -5.87
CA GLN A 29 13.79 6.71 -5.05
C GLN A 29 14.49 5.86 -3.97
N TYR A 30 13.73 5.13 -3.15
CA TYR A 30 14.27 4.43 -1.98
C TYR A 30 14.81 3.03 -2.27
N LYS A 31 14.25 2.35 -3.29
CA LYS A 31 14.74 1.09 -3.85
C LYS A 31 14.72 -0.08 -2.85
N GLU A 32 15.51 -1.10 -3.17
CA GLU A 32 15.51 -2.42 -2.52
C GLU A 32 15.69 -2.38 -1.00
N SER A 33 16.61 -1.57 -0.48
CA SER A 33 16.83 -1.49 0.97
C SER A 33 15.58 -1.04 1.73
N HIS A 34 14.75 -0.20 1.11
CA HIS A 34 13.49 0.26 1.69
C HIS A 34 12.36 -0.76 1.54
N ILE A 35 12.38 -1.54 0.45
CA ILE A 35 11.49 -2.69 0.26
C ILE A 35 11.72 -3.72 1.38
N GLN A 36 12.97 -4.01 1.72
CA GLN A 36 13.32 -4.91 2.84
C GLN A 36 12.77 -4.41 4.18
N LYS A 37 12.85 -3.09 4.45
CA LYS A 37 12.27 -2.52 5.67
C LYS A 37 10.77 -2.78 5.75
N TRP A 38 10.04 -2.61 4.65
CA TRP A 38 8.62 -2.94 4.61
C TRP A 38 8.35 -4.43 4.80
N ILE A 39 9.13 -5.31 4.15
CA ILE A 39 9.01 -6.75 4.34
C ILE A 39 9.14 -7.11 5.82
N ASN A 40 10.12 -6.53 6.52
CA ASN A 40 10.29 -6.72 7.96
C ASN A 40 9.06 -6.26 8.77
N ILE A 41 8.46 -5.10 8.43
CA ILE A 41 7.22 -4.61 9.05
C ILE A 41 6.08 -5.62 8.87
N PHE A 42 5.88 -6.12 7.65
CA PHE A 42 4.87 -7.14 7.38
C PHE A 42 5.13 -8.45 8.13
N GLU A 43 6.38 -8.91 8.21
CA GLU A 43 6.72 -10.13 8.96
C GLU A 43 6.50 -9.98 10.46
N MET A 44 6.77 -8.81 11.03
CA MET A 44 6.46 -8.51 12.43
C MET A 44 4.95 -8.54 12.67
N ASP A 45 4.18 -7.89 11.79
CA ASP A 45 2.72 -7.85 11.82
C ASP A 45 2.10 -9.26 11.72
N GLU A 46 2.57 -10.08 10.78
CA GLU A 46 2.16 -11.48 10.60
C GLU A 46 2.41 -12.35 11.84
N LYS A 47 3.45 -12.03 12.62
CA LYS A 47 3.79 -12.68 13.90
C LYS A 47 3.02 -12.11 15.09
N GLY A 48 2.15 -11.11 14.88
CA GLY A 48 1.42 -10.42 15.94
C GLY A 48 2.32 -9.55 16.84
N ILE A 49 3.51 -9.17 16.36
CA ILE A 49 4.45 -8.36 17.11
C ILE A 49 4.00 -6.89 17.01
N ASN A 50 3.87 -6.22 18.16
CA ASN A 50 3.63 -4.78 18.18
C ASN A 50 4.85 -4.04 17.59
N ILE A 51 4.63 -3.28 16.52
CA ILE A 51 5.69 -2.58 15.77
C ILE A 51 5.95 -1.22 16.41
N PRO A 52 7.11 -1.00 17.05
CA PRO A 52 7.39 0.25 17.73
C PRO A 52 7.47 1.45 16.77
N LYS A 53 7.13 2.65 17.28
CA LYS A 53 7.14 3.91 16.52
C LYS A 53 8.46 4.20 15.78
N ILE A 54 9.59 3.74 16.30
CA ILE A 54 10.90 3.95 15.66
C ILE A 54 10.99 3.32 14.26
N TYR A 55 10.35 2.16 14.05
CA TYR A 55 10.32 1.51 12.73
C TYR A 55 9.49 2.33 11.74
N TRP A 56 8.35 2.86 12.17
CA TRP A 56 7.52 3.73 11.33
C TRP A 56 8.24 5.05 11.01
N ASN A 57 8.96 5.63 11.96
CA ASN A 57 9.75 6.82 11.73
C ASN A 57 10.89 6.57 10.73
N ASP A 58 11.52 5.39 10.76
CA ASP A 58 12.54 4.98 9.80
C ASP A 58 11.97 4.75 8.38
N ILE A 59 10.75 4.22 8.27
CA ILE A 59 10.03 4.12 6.99
C ILE A 59 9.72 5.51 6.41
N TYR A 60 9.14 6.40 7.21
CA TYR A 60 8.67 7.69 6.68
C TYR A 60 9.77 8.73 6.56
N ASN A 61 10.87 8.60 7.30
CA ASN A 61 12.05 9.48 7.25
C ASN A 61 11.69 10.98 7.16
N GLY A 62 10.82 11.45 8.04
CA GLY A 62 10.38 12.85 8.09
C GLY A 62 9.22 13.22 7.15
N CYS A 63 8.66 12.28 6.38
CA CYS A 63 7.43 12.52 5.62
C CYS A 63 6.28 12.90 6.55
N LYS A 64 5.61 14.02 6.25
CA LYS A 64 4.47 14.51 7.04
C LYS A 64 3.18 13.78 6.70
N PHE A 65 3.05 13.34 5.46
CA PHE A 65 1.92 12.60 4.92
C PHE A 65 2.39 11.26 4.35
N ALA A 66 1.49 10.29 4.28
CA ALA A 66 1.74 9.01 3.63
C ALA A 66 0.45 8.50 2.98
N VAL A 67 0.55 8.10 1.72
CA VAL A 67 -0.57 7.63 0.90
C VAL A 67 -0.15 6.41 0.08
N ASP A 68 -1.14 5.73 -0.49
CA ASP A 68 -0.94 4.50 -1.28
C ASP A 68 -0.37 3.33 -0.45
N TYR A 69 -0.09 2.24 -1.15
CA TYR A 69 0.69 1.11 -0.63
C TYR A 69 2.15 1.51 -0.35
N PRO A 70 2.83 0.82 0.58
CA PRO A 70 2.29 -0.18 1.53
C PRO A 70 1.53 0.44 2.71
N THR A 71 1.65 1.75 2.94
CA THR A 71 1.08 2.46 4.09
C THR A 71 -0.40 2.19 4.33
N CYS A 72 -1.23 2.21 3.27
CA CYS A 72 -2.68 2.20 3.44
C CYS A 72 -3.23 0.96 4.16
N VAL A 73 -2.55 -0.19 4.07
CA VAL A 73 -3.00 -1.41 4.77
C VAL A 73 -2.73 -1.40 6.27
N PHE A 74 -1.92 -0.46 6.76
CA PHE A 74 -1.58 -0.29 8.17
C PHE A 74 -2.29 0.89 8.84
N TYR A 75 -3.41 1.37 8.28
CA TYR A 75 -4.07 2.59 8.76
C TYR A 75 -4.48 2.50 10.25
N LYS A 76 -4.89 1.33 10.73
CA LYS A 76 -5.32 1.13 12.13
C LYS A 76 -4.13 1.24 13.09
N GLU A 77 -3.05 0.56 12.75
CA GLU A 77 -1.79 0.54 13.48
C GLU A 77 -1.20 1.96 13.52
N LEU A 78 -1.18 2.65 12.38
CA LEU A 78 -0.68 4.02 12.26
C LEU A 78 -1.53 5.02 13.04
N MET A 79 -2.85 4.84 13.12
CA MET A 79 -3.72 5.71 13.94
C MET A 79 -3.38 5.62 15.43
N ASN A 80 -2.94 4.45 15.90
CA ASN A 80 -2.49 4.24 17.28
C ASN A 80 -1.10 4.86 17.51
N ILE A 81 -0.18 4.70 16.55
CA ILE A 81 1.19 5.24 16.63
C ILE A 81 1.22 6.78 16.51
N TYR A 82 0.33 7.34 15.70
CA TYR A 82 0.18 8.77 15.44
C TYR A 82 -1.24 9.24 15.82
N PRO A 83 -1.53 9.43 17.12
CA PRO A 83 -2.88 9.74 17.61
C PRO A 83 -3.44 11.08 17.13
N ASN A 84 -2.59 11.98 16.64
CA ASN A 84 -3.01 13.27 16.10
C ASN A 84 -3.10 13.27 14.56
N ALA A 85 -2.73 12.18 13.89
CA ALA A 85 -2.83 12.08 12.44
C ALA A 85 -4.28 11.87 12.01
N LYS A 86 -4.69 12.56 10.95
CA LYS A 86 -5.97 12.38 10.28
C LYS A 86 -5.88 11.36 9.16
N VAL A 87 -7.01 10.76 8.81
CA VAL A 87 -7.11 9.75 7.74
C VAL A 87 -7.97 10.31 6.59
N ILE A 88 -7.40 10.31 5.39
CA ILE A 88 -8.12 10.69 4.16
C ILE A 88 -8.40 9.42 3.37
N LEU A 89 -9.67 9.09 3.18
CA LEU A 89 -10.10 7.99 2.31
C LEU A 89 -10.45 8.53 0.92
N THR A 90 -9.75 8.05 -0.11
CA THR A 90 -10.10 8.32 -1.51
C THR A 90 -10.85 7.13 -2.08
N ILE A 91 -12.04 7.39 -2.62
CA ILE A 91 -12.90 6.36 -3.21
C ILE A 91 -13.11 6.61 -4.69
N ARG A 92 -13.36 5.55 -5.43
CA ARG A 92 -13.72 5.55 -6.84
C ARG A 92 -14.83 4.54 -7.05
N ASP A 93 -15.65 4.74 -8.08
CA ASP A 93 -16.55 3.71 -8.57
C ASP A 93 -15.79 2.37 -8.80
N ALA A 94 -16.39 1.26 -8.38
CA ALA A 94 -15.72 -0.04 -8.31
C ALA A 94 -15.39 -0.60 -9.71
N ASP A 95 -16.28 -0.42 -10.69
CA ASP A 95 -16.04 -0.85 -12.07
C ASP A 95 -14.91 -0.04 -12.72
N SER A 96 -14.94 1.27 -12.52
CA SER A 96 -13.88 2.17 -12.98
C SER A 96 -12.54 1.88 -12.29
N TRP A 97 -12.57 1.51 -11.01
CA TRP A 97 -11.40 1.16 -10.22
C TRP A 97 -10.75 -0.14 -10.73
N ILE A 98 -11.51 -1.24 -10.90
CA ILE A 98 -10.92 -2.52 -11.30
C ILE A 98 -10.31 -2.44 -12.71
N LYS A 99 -10.99 -1.76 -13.64
CA LYS A 99 -10.46 -1.50 -14.99
C LYS A 99 -9.13 -0.75 -14.93
N SER A 100 -9.01 0.24 -14.04
CA SER A 100 -7.76 0.98 -13.85
C SER A 100 -6.68 0.18 -13.14
N CYS A 101 -7.06 -0.71 -12.22
CA CYS A 101 -6.13 -1.61 -11.53
C CYS A 101 -5.52 -2.60 -12.52
N ARG A 102 -6.32 -3.29 -13.35
CA ARG A 102 -5.83 -4.25 -14.35
C ARG A 102 -4.83 -3.65 -15.33
N ALA A 103 -5.00 -2.37 -15.69
CA ALA A 103 -4.05 -1.67 -16.56
C ALA A 103 -2.70 -1.34 -15.90
N THR A 104 -2.58 -1.42 -14.57
CA THR A 104 -1.37 -0.98 -13.86
C THR A 104 -1.00 -1.87 -12.67
N THR A 105 -1.69 -1.72 -11.54
CA THR A 105 -1.30 -2.30 -10.26
C THR A 105 -1.83 -3.71 -10.01
N ALA A 106 -2.87 -4.15 -10.72
CA ALA A 106 -3.41 -5.51 -10.62
C ALA A 106 -3.26 -6.28 -11.94
N SER A 107 -2.19 -5.98 -12.69
CA SER A 107 -1.81 -6.79 -13.85
C SER A 107 -1.36 -8.19 -13.42
N ASP A 108 -1.39 -9.15 -14.34
CA ASP A 108 -1.04 -10.55 -14.04
C ASP A 108 0.36 -10.68 -13.43
N MET A 109 1.34 -9.94 -13.97
CA MET A 109 2.72 -9.88 -13.43
C MET A 109 2.78 -9.38 -11.99
N VAL A 110 1.90 -8.45 -11.59
CA VAL A 110 1.92 -7.85 -10.25
C VAL A 110 1.13 -8.67 -9.24
N MET A 111 0.10 -9.37 -9.70
CA MET A 111 -0.80 -10.18 -8.85
C MET A 111 -0.38 -11.65 -8.76
N THR A 112 0.55 -12.12 -9.61
CA THR A 112 1.01 -13.50 -9.56
C THR A 112 1.84 -13.78 -8.31
N LYS A 113 1.56 -14.91 -7.65
CA LYS A 113 2.44 -15.50 -6.63
C LYS A 113 3.57 -16.34 -7.24
N HIS A 114 3.42 -16.71 -8.50
CA HIS A 114 4.37 -17.54 -9.23
C HIS A 114 5.12 -16.67 -10.24
N ILE A 115 6.29 -16.20 -9.83
CA ILE A 115 7.17 -15.38 -10.66
C ILE A 115 7.94 -16.30 -11.60
N THR A 116 7.86 -16.04 -12.89
CA THR A 116 8.64 -16.76 -13.89
C THR A 116 10.12 -16.38 -13.82
N PHE A 117 11.00 -17.21 -14.38
CA PHE A 117 12.44 -16.91 -14.44
C PHE A 117 12.72 -15.57 -15.14
N THR A 118 11.99 -15.26 -16.23
CA THR A 118 12.13 -14.02 -16.99
C THR A 118 11.68 -12.80 -16.20
N GLU A 119 10.55 -12.88 -15.48
CA GLU A 119 10.11 -11.81 -14.59
C GLU A 119 11.09 -11.59 -13.44
N ASN A 120 11.60 -12.66 -12.82
CA ASN A 120 12.61 -12.55 -11.78
C ASN A 120 13.88 -11.85 -12.28
N LEU A 121 14.34 -12.18 -13.49
CA LEU A 121 15.46 -11.50 -14.12
C LEU A 121 15.17 -9.99 -14.33
N ILE A 122 13.96 -9.62 -14.75
CA ILE A 122 13.56 -8.21 -14.89
C ILE A 122 13.65 -7.48 -13.54
N TYR A 123 13.18 -8.08 -12.45
CA TYR A 123 13.27 -7.47 -11.12
C TYR A 123 14.71 -7.29 -10.65
N HIS A 124 15.59 -8.26 -10.93
CA HIS A 124 17.02 -8.15 -10.64
C HIS A 124 17.70 -7.05 -11.46
N LEU A 125 17.42 -6.96 -12.77
CA LEU A 125 17.94 -5.91 -13.64
C LEU A 125 17.46 -4.51 -13.24
N ARG A 126 16.29 -4.43 -12.59
CA ARG A 126 15.75 -3.18 -12.03
C ARG A 126 16.29 -2.86 -10.63
N HIS A 127 17.15 -3.70 -10.06
CA HIS A 127 17.64 -3.63 -8.68
C HIS A 127 16.50 -3.63 -7.65
N LEU A 128 15.48 -4.46 -7.86
CA LEU A 128 14.31 -4.61 -7.01
C LEU A 128 13.92 -6.09 -6.81
N PRO A 129 14.87 -6.98 -6.44
CA PRO A 129 14.63 -8.42 -6.33
C PRO A 129 13.47 -8.79 -5.40
N SER A 130 13.18 -7.98 -4.37
CA SER A 130 12.18 -8.33 -3.36
C SER A 130 10.86 -7.60 -3.52
N LEU A 131 10.72 -6.80 -4.58
CA LEU A 131 9.46 -6.14 -4.90
C LEU A 131 8.29 -7.12 -5.09
N PRO A 132 8.46 -8.31 -5.71
CA PRO A 132 7.37 -9.27 -5.79
C PRO A 132 6.89 -9.78 -4.43
N LEU A 133 7.82 -10.04 -3.50
CA LEU A 133 7.47 -10.45 -2.14
C LEU A 133 6.71 -9.34 -1.41
N LEU A 134 7.12 -8.08 -1.59
CA LEU A 134 6.40 -6.94 -1.03
C LEU A 134 4.99 -6.82 -1.64
N HIS A 135 4.83 -7.01 -2.95
CA HIS A 135 3.52 -7.05 -3.61
C HIS A 135 2.63 -8.13 -2.99
N ASP A 136 3.14 -9.35 -2.83
CA ASP A 136 2.38 -10.46 -2.26
C ASP A 136 1.91 -10.16 -0.82
N LYS A 137 2.78 -9.59 0.01
CA LYS A 137 2.45 -9.19 1.39
C LYS A 137 1.37 -8.10 1.43
N MET A 138 1.48 -7.08 0.58
CA MET A 138 0.49 -6.00 0.50
C MET A 138 -0.89 -6.50 0.07
N TYR A 139 -0.95 -7.31 -1.00
CA TYR A 139 -2.21 -7.84 -1.48
C TYR A 139 -2.79 -8.89 -0.56
N THR A 140 -1.96 -9.71 0.09
CA THR A 140 -2.41 -10.65 1.11
C THR A 140 -3.03 -9.93 2.31
N LYS A 141 -2.43 -8.83 2.79
CA LYS A 141 -3.02 -8.04 3.90
C LYS A 141 -4.32 -7.34 3.51
N MET A 142 -4.43 -6.89 2.26
CA MET A 142 -5.63 -6.20 1.75
C MET A 142 -6.78 -7.16 1.43
N PHE A 143 -6.51 -8.19 0.64
CA PHE A 143 -7.51 -9.03 -0.02
C PHE A 143 -7.53 -10.49 0.50
N GLY A 144 -6.57 -10.86 1.36
CA GLY A 144 -6.41 -12.21 1.88
C GLY A 144 -5.47 -13.07 1.03
N LYS A 145 -5.15 -14.27 1.55
CA LYS A 145 -4.12 -15.16 0.99
C LYS A 145 -4.37 -15.63 -0.45
N HIS A 146 -5.62 -15.62 -0.91
CA HIS A 146 -6.05 -16.14 -2.22
C HIS A 146 -6.39 -15.02 -3.21
N TYR A 147 -5.83 -13.82 -3.03
CA TYR A 147 -6.12 -12.66 -3.87
C TYR A 147 -5.80 -12.89 -5.35
N ASP A 148 -4.80 -13.73 -5.65
CA ASP A 148 -4.32 -14.09 -6.98
C ASP A 148 -5.33 -14.96 -7.76
N GLN A 149 -6.29 -15.54 -7.05
CA GLN A 149 -7.36 -16.38 -7.60
C GLN A 149 -8.69 -15.63 -7.72
N MET A 150 -8.76 -14.38 -7.25
CA MET A 150 -9.99 -13.60 -7.25
C MET A 150 -10.34 -13.12 -8.66
N THR A 151 -11.60 -13.34 -9.03
CA THR A 151 -12.22 -12.69 -10.20
C THR A 151 -12.32 -11.18 -10.00
N ASP A 152 -12.48 -10.44 -11.09
CA ASP A 152 -12.71 -8.99 -11.03
C ASP A 152 -13.92 -8.61 -10.17
N ASN A 153 -14.98 -9.41 -10.19
CA ASN A 153 -16.15 -9.20 -9.32
C ASN A 153 -15.81 -9.39 -7.84
N GLN A 154 -15.03 -10.41 -7.50
CA GLN A 154 -14.58 -10.63 -6.12
C GLN A 154 -13.65 -9.50 -5.65
N LEU A 155 -12.74 -9.02 -6.51
CA LEU A 155 -11.88 -7.87 -6.21
C LEU A 155 -12.68 -6.59 -5.98
N LYS A 156 -13.72 -6.33 -6.79
CA LYS A 156 -14.63 -5.19 -6.59
C LYS A 156 -15.34 -5.26 -5.25
N ILE A 157 -15.87 -6.43 -4.89
CA ILE A 157 -16.53 -6.66 -3.60
C ILE A 157 -15.55 -6.41 -2.46
N ALA A 158 -14.34 -6.98 -2.54
CA ALA A 158 -13.31 -6.79 -1.51
C ALA A 158 -12.89 -5.32 -1.37
N TYR A 159 -12.78 -4.59 -2.49
CA TYR A 159 -12.52 -3.15 -2.48
C TYR A 159 -13.64 -2.34 -1.78
N GLN A 160 -14.91 -2.65 -2.08
CA GLN A 160 -16.04 -1.99 -1.43
C GLN A 160 -16.09 -2.30 0.07
N GLN A 161 -15.88 -3.55 0.45
CA GLN A 161 -15.81 -3.99 1.85
C GLN A 161 -14.67 -3.29 2.60
N TRP A 162 -13.50 -3.18 2.00
CA TRP A 162 -12.37 -2.46 2.56
C TRP A 162 -12.68 -0.98 2.81
N ASN A 163 -13.29 -0.30 1.83
CA ASN A 163 -13.68 1.10 2.00
C ASN A 163 -14.69 1.25 3.14
N GLN A 164 -15.70 0.38 3.19
CA GLN A 164 -16.70 0.41 4.27
C GLN A 164 -16.06 0.15 5.64
N GLN A 165 -15.10 -0.77 5.73
CA GLN A 165 -14.38 -1.03 6.96
C GLN A 165 -13.63 0.21 7.46
N ILE A 166 -12.99 0.97 6.57
CA ILE A 166 -12.34 2.24 6.94
C ILE A 166 -13.39 3.24 7.40
N ILE A 167 -14.50 3.36 6.67
CA ILE A 167 -15.61 4.26 7.00
C ILE A 167 -16.12 4.01 8.42
N ASP A 168 -16.32 2.74 8.76
CA ASP A 168 -16.85 2.31 10.05
C ASP A 168 -15.82 2.43 11.19
N TYR A 169 -14.54 2.19 10.89
CA TYR A 169 -13.47 2.19 11.90
C TYR A 169 -12.99 3.60 12.28
N VAL A 170 -12.84 4.50 11.31
CA VAL A 170 -12.24 5.81 11.55
C VAL A 170 -13.28 6.77 12.16
N PRO A 171 -13.02 7.34 13.35
CA PRO A 171 -13.95 8.29 13.96
C PRO A 171 -14.15 9.55 13.11
N LYS A 172 -15.37 10.11 13.11
CA LYS A 172 -15.72 11.30 12.31
C LYS A 172 -14.79 12.51 12.51
N ASN A 173 -14.27 12.70 13.72
CA ASN A 173 -13.34 13.78 14.07
C ASN A 173 -11.87 13.52 13.64
N ARG A 174 -11.57 12.31 13.14
CA ARG A 174 -10.25 11.89 12.66
C ARG A 174 -10.16 11.86 11.12
N TYR A 175 -11.23 12.20 10.41
CA TYR A 175 -11.16 12.56 8.99
C TYR A 175 -10.58 13.96 8.77
#